data_AF-A0A7X6ZIX1-F1
#
_entry.id   AF-A0A7X6ZIX1-F1
#
_cell.length_a   1.000
_cell.length_b   1.000
_cell.length_c   1.000
_cell.angle_alpha   90.00
_cell.angle_beta   90.00
_cell.angle_gamma   90.00
#
_symmetry.space_group_name_H-M   'P 1'
#
loop_
_entity.id
_entity.type
_entity.pdbx_description
1 polymer ?
#
loop_
_entity_poly.entity_id
_entity_poly.type
_entity_poly.pdbx_seq_one_letter_code
_entity_poly.pdbx_strand_id
1 'polypeptide(L)'
;MSFAMDYEVSPKTIQRDIDFLRDMLNAPLAYCRQRKGFYYRDPTFMLPAMILSEGELLALLMASRALEQYRGTPLARDIQRIFSKLSELLPEKISLPPEYLFTHFTFTGPPSRPLDEKVWQAVIQGLLKQQTLKLRYQSLASPALKEHTFHPYHIANLRGEWYVYGLDQVKSRLMPLALARIKSARLTAQSFSIPTKFDPQQLLGSAFGRFVLLPGDKASTVRLRFAKSVAAWLTDREWHPQQKLTRLANGDIALSFPAAGLQEVQHWVLSWGRYVKVIAPAELKRSVAAEIRAMAQCLRSKPLAPAA
;
A
#
# COMPACT_ATOMS: atom_id res chain seq x y z
N MET A 1 27.40 -48.81 4.87
CA MET A 1 27.75 -47.92 3.74
C MET A 1 28.35 -46.65 4.30
N SER A 2 29.22 -45.98 3.55
CA SER A 2 29.77 -44.69 3.97
C SER A 2 28.73 -43.60 3.70
N PHE A 3 28.59 -42.64 4.62
CA PHE A 3 27.71 -41.47 4.45
C PHE A 3 27.94 -40.74 3.11
N ALA A 4 29.18 -40.76 2.58
CA ALA A 4 29.50 -40.19 1.27
C ALA A 4 28.89 -40.98 0.09
N MET A 5 28.75 -42.31 0.22
CA MET A 5 28.12 -43.17 -0.80
C MET A 5 26.60 -42.99 -0.82
N ASP A 6 25.98 -42.79 0.35
CA ASP A 6 24.52 -42.62 0.46
C ASP A 6 24.03 -41.33 -0.25
N TYR A 7 24.92 -40.34 -0.38
CA TYR A 7 24.67 -39.07 -1.06
C TYR A 7 25.41 -38.94 -2.41
N GLU A 8 26.02 -40.02 -2.92
CA GLU A 8 26.73 -40.05 -4.21
C GLU A 8 27.82 -38.97 -4.38
N VAL A 9 28.50 -38.60 -3.29
CA VAL A 9 29.54 -37.56 -3.29
C VAL A 9 30.88 -38.07 -2.77
N SER A 10 31.95 -37.29 -3.00
CA SER A 10 33.27 -37.60 -2.46
C SER A 10 33.32 -37.34 -0.94
N PRO A 11 34.13 -38.09 -0.17
CA PRO A 11 34.39 -37.79 1.24
C PRO A 11 34.91 -36.37 1.49
N LYS A 12 35.63 -35.81 0.51
CA LYS A 12 36.15 -34.43 0.56
C LYS A 12 35.02 -33.40 0.43
N THR A 13 33.95 -33.70 -0.31
CA THR A 13 32.74 -32.87 -0.40
C THR A 13 32.02 -32.85 0.95
N ILE A 14 31.76 -34.02 1.53
CA ILE A 14 31.16 -34.14 2.86
C ILE A 14 31.94 -33.37 3.92
N GLN A 15 33.28 -33.45 3.90
CA GLN A 15 34.11 -32.72 4.85
C GLN A 15 33.99 -31.20 4.65
N ARG A 16 33.98 -30.72 3.40
CA ARG A 16 33.75 -29.29 3.10
C ARG A 16 32.37 -28.82 3.55
N ASP A 17 31.34 -29.64 3.41
CA ASP A 17 29.99 -29.31 3.86
C ASP A 17 29.94 -29.22 5.39
N ILE A 18 30.59 -30.16 6.09
CA ILE A 18 30.72 -30.12 7.56
C ILE A 18 31.50 -28.87 8.02
N ASP A 19 32.58 -28.52 7.32
CA ASP A 19 33.36 -27.31 7.61
C ASP A 19 32.52 -26.06 7.34
N PHE A 20 31.73 -26.01 6.26
CA PHE A 20 30.79 -24.93 5.99
C PHE A 20 29.72 -24.80 7.09
N LEU A 21 29.10 -25.91 7.50
CA LEU A 21 28.12 -25.92 8.58
C LEU A 21 28.71 -25.40 9.89
N ARG A 22 29.94 -25.82 10.24
CA ARG A 22 30.62 -25.41 11.47
C ARG A 22 31.08 -23.95 11.42
N ASP A 23 31.72 -23.54 10.32
CA ASP A 23 32.50 -22.30 10.26
C ASP A 23 31.70 -21.12 9.70
N MET A 24 30.70 -21.38 8.83
CA MET A 24 29.84 -20.33 8.26
C MET A 24 28.46 -20.25 8.93
N LEU A 25 27.87 -21.39 9.33
CA LEU A 25 26.54 -21.42 9.95
C LEU A 25 26.58 -21.59 11.47
N ASN A 26 27.78 -21.58 12.08
CA ASN A 26 27.99 -21.79 13.52
C ASN A 26 27.23 -23.01 14.06
N ALA A 27 27.05 -24.04 13.24
CA ALA A 27 26.31 -25.21 13.63
C ALA A 27 27.05 -25.91 14.79
N PRO A 28 26.37 -26.29 15.88
CA PRO A 28 26.99 -26.79 17.11
C PRO A 28 27.42 -28.26 16.98
N LEU A 29 28.13 -28.57 15.89
CA LEU A 29 28.59 -29.90 15.54
C LEU A 29 29.65 -30.40 16.54
N ALA A 30 29.56 -31.67 16.89
CA ALA A 30 30.58 -32.41 17.60
C ALA A 30 30.81 -33.77 16.94
N TYR A 31 32.02 -34.29 17.05
CA TYR A 31 32.39 -35.58 16.48
C TYR A 31 32.26 -36.70 17.52
N CYS A 32 31.49 -37.74 17.20
CA CYS A 32 31.36 -38.95 18.00
C CYS A 32 32.29 -40.05 17.45
N ARG A 33 33.40 -40.33 18.16
CA ARG A 33 34.36 -41.38 17.76
C ARG A 33 33.73 -42.78 17.67
N GLN A 34 32.80 -43.11 18.57
CA GLN A 34 32.13 -44.43 18.58
C GLN A 34 31.23 -44.64 17.36
N ARG A 35 30.52 -43.59 16.93
CA ARG A 35 29.63 -43.63 15.75
C ARG A 35 30.34 -43.26 14.45
N LYS A 36 31.62 -42.86 14.52
CA LYS A 36 32.43 -42.34 13.40
C LYS A 36 31.70 -41.26 12.58
N GLY A 37 31.02 -40.32 13.26
CA GLY A 37 30.19 -39.31 12.61
C GLY A 37 29.95 -38.07 13.46
N PHE A 38 29.27 -37.07 12.88
CA PHE A 38 28.96 -35.79 13.53
C PHE A 38 27.52 -35.76 14.05
N TYR A 39 27.29 -34.98 15.10
CA TYR A 39 25.96 -34.72 15.65
C TYR A 39 25.86 -33.28 16.17
N TYR A 40 24.65 -32.74 16.27
CA TYR A 40 24.43 -31.44 16.91
C TYR A 40 24.45 -31.59 18.43
N ARG A 41 25.28 -30.80 19.11
CA ARG A 41 25.30 -30.70 20.58
C ARG A 41 24.01 -30.07 21.11
N ASP A 42 23.43 -29.17 20.34
CA ASP A 42 22.13 -28.58 20.60
C ASP A 42 21.08 -29.21 19.66
N PRO A 43 20.19 -30.08 20.17
CA PRO A 43 19.16 -30.73 19.36
C PRO A 43 18.05 -29.76 18.91
N THR A 44 18.03 -28.52 19.43
CA THR A 44 17.12 -27.46 19.01
C THR A 44 17.68 -26.59 17.88
N PHE A 45 18.95 -26.80 17.52
CA PHE A 45 19.58 -26.11 16.41
C PHE A 45 18.88 -26.43 15.09
N MET A 46 18.46 -25.38 14.41
CA MET A 46 17.90 -25.42 13.06
C MET A 46 18.84 -24.66 12.14
N LEU A 47 19.12 -25.22 10.96
CA LEU A 47 19.87 -24.50 9.93
C LEU A 47 19.13 -23.19 9.61
N PRO A 48 19.82 -22.04 9.57
CA PRO A 48 19.22 -20.80 9.11
C PRO A 48 18.62 -21.05 7.72
N ALA A 49 17.30 -20.93 7.59
CA ALA A 49 16.59 -21.27 6.36
C ALA A 49 16.92 -20.31 5.20
N MET A 50 17.61 -19.19 5.48
CA MET A 50 17.88 -18.13 4.53
C MET A 50 19.25 -17.49 4.80
N ILE A 51 20.07 -17.35 3.76
CA ILE A 51 21.29 -16.52 3.77
C ILE A 51 20.96 -15.30 2.89
N LEU A 52 20.93 -14.10 3.46
CA LEU A 52 20.72 -12.85 2.73
C LEU A 52 22.08 -12.23 2.38
N SER A 53 22.22 -11.77 1.14
CA SER A 53 23.32 -10.90 0.73
C SER A 53 23.15 -9.47 1.28
N GLU A 54 24.22 -8.69 1.28
CA GLU A 54 24.19 -7.27 1.69
C GLU A 54 23.18 -6.45 0.87
N GLY A 55 23.10 -6.69 -0.44
CA GLY A 55 22.14 -6.02 -1.32
C GLY A 55 20.69 -6.39 -1.01
N GLU A 56 20.41 -7.66 -0.69
CA GLU A 56 19.07 -8.11 -0.31
C GLU A 56 18.64 -7.54 1.05
N LEU A 57 19.58 -7.44 1.99
CA LEU A 57 19.33 -6.78 3.26
C LEU A 57 19.02 -5.29 3.04
N LEU A 58 19.85 -4.56 2.28
CA LEU A 58 19.60 -3.16 1.97
C LEU A 58 18.23 -2.96 1.30
N ALA A 59 17.89 -3.82 0.34
CA ALA A 59 16.58 -3.79 -0.31
C ALA A 59 15.42 -4.01 0.68
N LEU A 60 15.56 -4.95 1.62
CA LEU A 60 14.58 -5.19 2.67
C LEU A 60 14.47 -4.01 3.64
N LEU A 61 15.60 -3.38 4.00
CA LEU A 61 15.65 -2.20 4.86
C LEU A 61 14.95 -1.02 4.19
N MET A 62 15.25 -0.77 2.92
CA MET A 62 14.57 0.23 2.09
C MET A 62 13.08 -0.07 1.96
N ALA A 63 12.70 -1.33 1.75
CA ALA A 63 11.30 -1.73 1.70
C ALA A 63 10.60 -1.43 3.02
N SER A 64 11.19 -1.76 4.17
CA SER A 64 10.60 -1.46 5.48
C SER A 64 10.34 0.05 5.66
N ARG A 65 11.27 0.89 5.19
CA ARG A 65 11.16 2.35 5.25
C ARG A 65 10.12 2.89 4.26
N ALA A 66 10.04 2.33 3.04
CA ALA A 66 8.99 2.65 2.07
C ALA A 66 7.59 2.25 2.58
N LEU A 67 7.50 1.19 3.39
CA LEU A 67 6.26 0.70 4.01
C LEU A 67 5.85 1.53 5.24
N GLU A 68 6.61 2.55 5.64
CA GLU A 68 6.19 3.47 6.72
C GLU A 68 4.94 4.26 6.41
N GLN A 69 4.56 4.39 5.14
CA GLN A 69 3.25 4.92 4.77
C GLN A 69 2.08 4.11 5.37
N TYR A 70 2.33 2.88 5.84
CA TYR A 70 1.36 2.06 6.58
C TYR A 70 1.40 2.27 8.10
N ARG A 71 2.15 3.26 8.61
CA ARG A 71 2.13 3.66 10.03
C ARG A 71 0.70 3.89 10.51
N GLY A 72 0.41 3.38 11.71
CA GLY A 72 -0.93 3.40 12.29
C GLY A 72 -1.81 2.21 11.89
N THR A 73 -1.30 1.26 11.10
CA THR A 73 -1.99 -0.01 10.81
C THR A 73 -1.34 -1.19 11.53
N PRO A 74 -2.06 -2.31 11.71
CA PRO A 74 -1.49 -3.54 12.25
C PRO A 74 -0.30 -4.07 11.43
N LEU A 75 -0.39 -3.92 10.10
CA LEU A 75 0.60 -4.36 9.15
C LEU A 75 1.99 -3.74 9.41
N ALA A 76 2.04 -2.46 9.79
CA ALA A 76 3.31 -1.81 10.12
C ALA A 76 4.02 -2.48 11.31
N ARG A 77 3.26 -2.94 12.31
CA ARG A 77 3.83 -3.64 13.48
C ARG A 77 4.36 -5.01 13.10
N ASP A 78 3.64 -5.74 12.25
CA ASP A 78 4.07 -7.06 11.81
C ASP A 78 5.30 -6.97 10.89
N ILE A 79 5.37 -5.97 10.00
CA ILE A 79 6.57 -5.68 9.20
C ILE A 79 7.77 -5.39 10.11
N GLN A 80 7.60 -4.57 11.15
CA GLN A 80 8.68 -4.28 12.12
C GLN A 80 9.15 -5.54 12.87
N ARG A 81 8.22 -6.44 13.26
CA ARG A 81 8.56 -7.70 13.91
C ARG A 81 9.30 -8.66 12.98
N ILE A 82 8.82 -8.80 11.74
CA ILE A 82 9.49 -9.62 10.71
C ILE A 82 10.90 -9.09 10.50
N PHE A 83 11.04 -7.78 10.39
CA PHE A 83 12.34 -7.15 10.22
C PHE A 83 13.28 -7.41 11.41
N SER A 84 12.79 -7.26 12.65
CA SER A 84 13.58 -7.54 13.86
C SER A 84 14.09 -8.99 13.87
N LYS A 85 13.22 -9.95 13.53
CA LYS A 85 13.60 -11.36 13.40
C LYS A 85 14.63 -11.60 12.29
N LEU A 86 14.50 -10.92 11.14
CA LEU A 86 15.44 -11.05 10.04
C LEU A 86 16.80 -10.43 10.37
N SER A 87 16.83 -9.35 11.14
CA SER A 87 18.08 -8.75 11.62
C SER A 87 18.85 -9.64 12.60
N GLU A 88 18.14 -10.44 13.41
CA GLU A 88 18.75 -11.42 14.33
C GLU A 88 19.38 -12.62 13.59
N LEU A 89 18.96 -12.89 12.36
CA LEU A 89 19.49 -13.97 11.51
C LEU A 89 20.74 -13.54 10.71
N LEU A 90 21.17 -12.29 10.83
CA LEU A 90 22.33 -11.78 10.11
C LEU A 90 23.64 -12.24 10.77
N PRO A 91 24.63 -12.67 9.98
CA PRO A 91 25.98 -12.85 10.48
C PRO A 91 26.56 -11.51 10.97
N GLU A 92 27.40 -11.53 12.01
CA GLU A 92 28.08 -10.36 12.60
C GLU A 92 28.83 -9.46 11.58
N LYS A 93 29.10 -9.97 10.36
CA LYS A 93 29.84 -9.24 9.31
C LYS A 93 29.02 -8.19 8.56
N ILE A 94 27.69 -8.21 8.61
CA ILE A 94 26.87 -7.12 8.05
C ILE A 94 26.47 -6.18 9.19
N SER A 95 27.44 -5.39 9.65
CA SER A 95 27.18 -4.28 10.57
C SER A 95 26.80 -3.05 9.74
N LEU A 96 25.56 -3.01 9.26
CA LEU A 96 24.93 -1.73 8.92
C LEU A 96 24.32 -1.23 10.23
N PRO A 97 24.92 -0.22 10.88
CA PRO A 97 24.34 0.32 12.10
C PRO A 97 22.92 0.79 11.75
N PRO A 98 21.89 0.42 12.54
CA PRO A 98 20.50 0.79 12.23
C PRO A 98 20.35 2.30 11.94
N GLU A 99 21.15 3.15 12.60
CA GLU A 99 21.21 4.58 12.34
C GLU A 99 21.52 4.98 10.89
N TYR A 100 22.34 4.23 10.14
CA TYR A 100 22.68 4.55 8.74
C TYR A 100 21.45 4.66 7.83
N LEU A 101 20.44 3.85 8.12
CA LEU A 101 19.19 3.85 7.35
C LEU A 101 18.31 5.03 7.72
N PHE A 102 18.32 5.43 9.00
CA PHE A 102 17.58 6.58 9.48
C PHE A 102 18.22 7.90 9.03
N THR A 103 19.53 7.94 8.81
CA THR A 103 20.26 9.15 8.38
C THR A 103 20.36 9.32 6.87
N HIS A 104 20.38 8.24 6.08
CA HIS A 104 20.64 8.34 4.63
C HIS A 104 19.41 8.13 3.76
N PHE A 105 18.34 7.53 4.29
CA PHE A 105 17.12 7.25 3.53
C PHE A 105 15.89 7.78 4.26
N THR A 106 15.20 8.75 3.65
CA THR A 106 13.94 9.29 4.14
C THR A 106 12.83 9.05 3.14
N PHE A 107 11.76 8.42 3.60
CA PHE A 107 10.52 8.26 2.86
C PHE A 107 9.44 9.06 3.56
N THR A 108 8.77 9.95 2.83
CA THR A 108 7.62 10.70 3.34
C THR A 108 6.36 10.14 2.71
N GLY A 109 5.52 9.48 3.50
CA GLY A 109 4.15 9.15 3.11
C GLY A 109 3.21 10.33 3.32
N PRO A 110 2.05 10.37 2.66
CA PRO A 110 0.98 11.29 3.02
C PRO A 110 0.52 11.03 4.46
N PRO A 111 -0.09 12.02 5.14
CA PRO A 111 -0.63 11.83 6.48
C PRO A 111 -1.62 10.66 6.49
N SER A 112 -1.33 9.61 7.27
CA SER A 112 -2.23 8.47 7.45
C SER A 112 -3.06 8.64 8.72
N ARG A 113 -4.25 8.03 8.73
CA ARG A 113 -5.06 7.92 9.95
C ARG A 113 -4.79 6.57 10.60
N PRO A 114 -4.63 6.51 11.94
CA PRO A 114 -4.52 5.25 12.63
C PRO A 114 -5.79 4.42 12.40
N LEU A 115 -5.61 3.13 12.14
CA LEU A 115 -6.68 2.15 11.99
C LEU A 115 -6.87 1.38 13.29
N ASP A 116 -8.13 1.13 13.63
CA ASP A 116 -8.45 0.23 14.73
C ASP A 116 -8.07 -1.21 14.35
N GLU A 117 -7.30 -1.87 15.21
CA GLU A 117 -6.83 -3.24 15.02
C GLU A 117 -7.99 -4.24 14.85
N LYS A 118 -9.05 -4.11 15.65
CA LYS A 118 -10.20 -5.03 15.58
C LYS A 118 -10.94 -4.86 14.27
N VAL A 119 -11.07 -3.62 13.79
CA VAL A 119 -11.65 -3.33 12.48
C VAL A 119 -10.81 -3.96 11.37
N TRP A 120 -9.49 -3.77 11.38
CA TRP A 120 -8.59 -4.36 10.41
C TRP A 120 -8.72 -5.88 10.37
N GLN A 121 -8.60 -6.55 11.52
CA GLN A 121 -8.69 -8.00 11.61
C GLN A 121 -10.04 -8.53 11.11
N ALA A 122 -11.15 -7.90 11.50
CA ALA A 122 -12.47 -8.30 11.03
C ALA A 122 -12.60 -8.16 9.50
N VAL A 123 -12.13 -7.04 8.93
CA VAL A 123 -12.19 -6.81 7.48
C VAL A 123 -11.32 -7.81 6.72
N ILE A 124 -10.07 -8.04 7.15
CA ILE A 124 -9.16 -8.99 6.51
C ILE A 124 -9.71 -10.41 6.60
N GLN A 125 -10.20 -10.84 7.76
CA GLN A 125 -10.82 -12.16 7.89
C GLN A 125 -12.08 -12.29 7.02
N GLY A 126 -12.90 -11.23 6.93
CA GLY A 126 -14.08 -11.19 6.09
C GLY A 126 -13.75 -11.33 4.60
N LEU A 127 -12.66 -10.69 4.15
CA LEU A 127 -12.13 -10.84 2.79
C LEU A 127 -11.65 -12.26 2.53
N LEU A 128 -10.75 -12.79 3.37
CA LEU A 128 -10.11 -14.08 3.15
C LEU A 128 -11.08 -15.26 3.25
N LYS A 129 -12.08 -15.17 4.13
CA LYS A 129 -13.07 -16.24 4.35
C LYS A 129 -14.39 -16.02 3.59
N GLN A 130 -14.49 -14.94 2.81
CA GLN A 130 -15.73 -14.51 2.16
C GLN A 130 -16.93 -14.48 3.12
N GLN A 131 -16.72 -13.88 4.30
CA GLN A 131 -17.70 -13.77 5.38
C GLN A 131 -18.26 -12.35 5.49
N THR A 132 -19.59 -12.27 5.59
CA THR A 132 -20.31 -11.00 5.67
C THR A 132 -19.97 -10.25 6.95
N LEU A 133 -19.74 -8.94 6.82
CA LEU A 133 -19.44 -8.04 7.93
C LEU A 133 -20.67 -7.23 8.34
N LYS A 134 -20.86 -7.05 9.65
CA LYS A 134 -21.67 -5.96 10.19
C LYS A 134 -20.76 -4.82 10.63
N LEU A 135 -20.97 -3.63 10.06
CA LEU A 135 -20.13 -2.46 10.24
C LEU A 135 -20.93 -1.27 10.77
N ARG A 136 -20.30 -0.43 11.60
CA ARG A 136 -20.78 0.92 11.90
C ARG A 136 -19.84 1.94 11.27
N TYR A 137 -20.36 2.80 10.40
CA TYR A 137 -19.57 3.70 9.57
C TYR A 137 -19.97 5.17 9.77
N GLN A 138 -18.98 6.06 9.84
CA GLN A 138 -19.19 7.50 9.94
C GLN A 138 -18.61 8.22 8.70
N SER A 139 -19.49 8.71 7.82
CA SER A 139 -19.06 9.37 6.58
C SER A 139 -18.45 10.75 6.84
N LEU A 140 -17.84 11.35 5.81
CA LEU A 140 -17.41 12.76 5.85
C LEU A 140 -18.59 13.72 5.93
N ALA A 141 -19.63 13.42 5.18
CA ALA A 141 -20.75 14.32 4.94
C ALA A 141 -21.76 14.35 6.10
N SER A 142 -21.68 13.41 7.05
CA SER A 142 -22.63 13.33 8.14
C SER A 142 -21.96 12.82 9.42
N PRO A 143 -22.24 13.45 10.57
CA PRO A 143 -21.75 12.96 11.85
C PRO A 143 -22.46 11.67 12.29
N ALA A 144 -23.61 11.33 11.69
CA ALA A 144 -24.41 10.18 12.07
C ALA A 144 -23.71 8.85 11.73
N LEU A 145 -23.76 7.91 12.66
CA LEU A 145 -23.31 6.54 12.44
C LEU A 145 -24.37 5.77 11.65
N LYS A 146 -23.93 5.06 10.62
CA LYS A 146 -24.78 4.19 9.81
C LYS A 146 -24.32 2.76 9.93
N GLU A 147 -25.28 1.85 10.01
CA GLU A 147 -25.01 0.41 9.98
C GLU A 147 -24.98 -0.10 8.55
N HIS A 148 -24.07 -1.04 8.28
CA HIS A 148 -23.95 -1.69 6.99
C HIS A 148 -23.82 -3.20 7.21
N THR A 149 -24.56 -3.97 6.41
CA THR A 149 -24.28 -5.40 6.20
C THR A 149 -23.54 -5.52 4.88
N PHE A 150 -22.27 -5.91 4.94
CA PHE A 150 -21.30 -5.65 3.88
C PHE A 150 -20.55 -6.92 3.48
N HIS A 151 -20.50 -7.19 2.18
CA HIS A 151 -19.69 -8.27 1.60
C HIS A 151 -18.36 -7.69 1.10
N PRO A 152 -17.25 -7.81 1.85
CA PRO A 152 -15.97 -7.26 1.42
C PRO A 152 -15.40 -8.06 0.25
N TYR A 153 -15.16 -7.41 -0.89
CA TYR A 153 -14.64 -8.06 -2.11
C TYR A 153 -13.17 -7.79 -2.34
N HIS A 154 -12.70 -6.59 -2.02
CA HIS A 154 -11.33 -6.17 -2.24
C HIS A 154 -10.90 -5.09 -1.26
N ILE A 155 -9.61 -4.98 -0.99
CA ILE A 155 -9.02 -3.91 -0.18
C ILE A 155 -7.89 -3.25 -0.95
N ALA A 156 -7.85 -1.91 -0.94
CA ALA A 156 -6.80 -1.14 -1.60
C ALA A 156 -6.30 -0.02 -0.70
N ASN A 157 -4.99 0.27 -0.78
CA ASN A 157 -4.41 1.49 -0.23
C ASN A 157 -4.28 2.52 -1.35
N LEU A 158 -5.03 3.62 -1.26
CA LEU A 158 -5.00 4.70 -2.23
C LEU A 158 -4.44 5.95 -1.56
N ARG A 159 -3.22 6.34 -1.96
CA ARG A 159 -2.50 7.51 -1.41
C ARG A 159 -2.45 7.50 0.13
N GLY A 160 -2.12 6.36 0.72
CA GLY A 160 -1.96 6.19 2.17
C GLY A 160 -3.26 5.91 2.94
N GLU A 161 -4.43 5.99 2.30
CA GLU A 161 -5.71 5.66 2.94
C GLU A 161 -6.21 4.28 2.49
N TRP A 162 -6.59 3.45 3.46
CA TRP A 162 -7.13 2.11 3.20
C TRP A 162 -8.65 2.15 2.95
N TYR A 163 -9.07 1.50 1.88
CA TYR A 163 -10.48 1.33 1.50
C TYR A 163 -10.81 -0.14 1.32
N VAL A 164 -11.98 -0.55 1.82
CA VAL A 164 -12.60 -1.83 1.47
C VAL A 164 -13.70 -1.57 0.46
N TYR A 165 -13.67 -2.32 -0.63
CA TYR A 165 -14.68 -2.33 -1.69
C TYR A 165 -15.53 -3.57 -1.53
N GLY A 166 -16.84 -3.43 -1.64
CA GLY A 166 -17.75 -4.53 -1.38
C GLY A 166 -19.21 -4.17 -1.59
N LEU A 167 -20.06 -5.19 -1.59
CA LEU A 167 -21.49 -5.03 -1.76
C LEU A 167 -22.14 -4.66 -0.42
N ASP A 168 -22.78 -3.50 -0.35
CA ASP A 168 -23.71 -3.18 0.73
C ASP A 168 -25.04 -3.86 0.44
N GLN A 169 -25.46 -4.79 1.31
CA GLN A 169 -26.70 -5.54 1.13
C GLN A 169 -27.94 -4.65 1.21
N VAL A 170 -27.95 -3.65 2.09
CA VAL A 170 -29.13 -2.80 2.31
C VAL A 170 -29.34 -1.87 1.12
N LYS A 171 -28.24 -1.37 0.56
CA LYS A 171 -28.28 -0.47 -0.61
C LYS A 171 -28.18 -1.21 -1.95
N SER A 172 -27.99 -2.52 -1.92
CA SER A 172 -27.83 -3.39 -3.08
C SER A 172 -26.84 -2.85 -4.13
N ARG A 173 -25.69 -2.32 -3.68
CA ARG A 173 -24.69 -1.74 -4.58
C ARG A 173 -23.27 -1.87 -4.07
N LEU A 174 -22.32 -1.91 -5.00
CA LEU A 174 -20.89 -1.89 -4.70
C LEU A 174 -20.50 -0.52 -4.14
N MET A 175 -19.76 -0.49 -3.05
CA MET A 175 -19.36 0.76 -2.40
C MET A 175 -17.94 0.67 -1.81
N PRO A 176 -17.16 1.76 -1.88
CA PRO A 176 -15.96 1.93 -1.08
C PRO A 176 -16.32 2.41 0.31
N LEU A 177 -15.71 1.81 1.33
CA LEU A 177 -15.72 2.29 2.71
C LEU A 177 -14.28 2.53 3.17
N ALA A 178 -13.98 3.75 3.60
CA ALA A 178 -12.67 4.06 4.18
C ALA A 178 -12.53 3.38 5.54
N LEU A 179 -11.49 2.56 5.74
CA LEU A 179 -11.33 1.79 6.97
C LEU A 179 -11.23 2.69 8.20
N ALA A 180 -10.53 3.83 8.08
CA ALA A 180 -10.38 4.81 9.17
C ALA A 180 -11.71 5.44 9.64
N ARG A 181 -12.81 5.21 8.92
CA ARG A 181 -14.15 5.70 9.23
C ARG A 181 -15.10 4.63 9.75
N ILE A 182 -14.67 3.37 9.75
CA ILE A 182 -15.40 2.27 10.38
C ILE A 182 -15.12 2.36 11.89
N LYS A 183 -16.17 2.57 12.68
CA LYS A 183 -16.07 2.64 14.15
C LYS A 183 -16.09 1.27 14.80
N SER A 184 -16.68 0.28 14.15
CA SER A 184 -16.64 -1.12 14.59
C SER A 184 -16.98 -2.03 13.43
N ALA A 185 -16.35 -3.19 13.40
CA ALA A 185 -16.61 -4.26 12.45
C ALA A 185 -16.70 -5.59 13.19
N ARG A 186 -17.62 -6.47 12.77
CA ARG A 186 -17.70 -7.85 13.24
C ARG A 186 -18.08 -8.78 12.11
N LEU A 187 -17.50 -9.97 12.12
CA LEU A 187 -17.92 -11.06 11.25
C LEU A 187 -19.32 -11.54 11.64
N THR A 188 -20.02 -12.07 10.65
CA THR A 188 -21.28 -12.79 10.85
C THR A 188 -21.09 -14.25 10.45
N ALA A 189 -22.08 -15.09 10.78
CA ALA A 189 -22.09 -16.47 10.33
C ALA A 189 -22.43 -16.62 8.83
N GLN A 190 -22.86 -15.55 8.17
CA GLN A 190 -23.23 -15.58 6.76
C GLN A 190 -21.99 -15.50 5.88
N SER A 191 -21.87 -16.41 4.93
CA SER A 191 -20.91 -16.34 3.84
C SER A 191 -21.53 -15.73 2.59
N PHE A 192 -20.69 -15.29 1.67
CA PHE A 192 -21.07 -14.85 0.34
C PHE A 192 -20.07 -15.38 -0.69
N SER A 193 -20.40 -15.27 -1.96
CA SER A 193 -19.44 -15.48 -3.06
C SER A 193 -19.22 -14.17 -3.79
N ILE A 194 -17.97 -13.93 -4.18
CA ILE A 194 -17.64 -12.78 -5.03
C ILE A 194 -18.12 -13.11 -6.46
N PRO A 195 -18.88 -12.23 -7.13
CA PRO A 195 -19.30 -12.46 -8.51
C PRO A 195 -18.10 -12.66 -9.43
N THR A 196 -18.16 -13.63 -10.34
CA THR A 196 -17.05 -13.93 -11.28
C THR A 196 -16.69 -12.77 -12.20
N LYS A 197 -17.63 -11.84 -12.43
CA LYS A 197 -17.43 -10.62 -13.22
C LYS A 197 -16.73 -9.49 -12.44
N PHE A 198 -16.50 -9.65 -11.14
CA PHE A 198 -15.82 -8.65 -10.35
C PHE A 198 -14.31 -8.72 -10.57
N ASP A 199 -13.74 -7.67 -11.15
CA ASP A 199 -12.30 -7.52 -11.35
C ASP A 199 -11.77 -6.30 -10.58
N PRO A 200 -10.93 -6.51 -9.54
CA PRO A 200 -10.26 -5.42 -8.82
C PRO A 200 -9.39 -4.53 -9.71
N GLN A 201 -8.72 -5.09 -10.73
CA GLN A 201 -7.85 -4.31 -11.61
C GLN A 201 -8.68 -3.38 -12.49
N GLN A 202 -9.77 -3.88 -13.06
CA GLN A 202 -10.71 -3.04 -13.80
C GLN A 202 -11.33 -1.95 -12.92
N LEU A 203 -11.72 -2.29 -11.68
CA LEU A 203 -12.23 -1.34 -10.70
C LEU A 203 -11.21 -0.22 -10.47
N LEU A 204 -9.99 -0.55 -10.03
CA LEU A 204 -8.95 0.41 -9.69
C LEU A 204 -8.32 1.11 -10.90
N GLY A 205 -8.40 0.54 -12.10
CA GLY A 205 -7.89 1.14 -13.34
C GLY A 205 -8.61 2.44 -13.74
N SER A 206 -9.77 2.71 -13.14
CA SER A 206 -10.51 3.97 -13.26
C SER A 206 -10.16 5.01 -12.20
N ALA A 207 -9.22 4.69 -11.30
CA ALA A 207 -8.94 5.53 -10.15
C ALA A 207 -8.24 6.82 -10.55
N PHE A 208 -8.80 7.96 -10.15
CA PHE A 208 -8.06 9.23 -10.13
C PHE A 208 -7.87 9.66 -8.68
N GLY A 209 -6.66 9.45 -8.16
CA GLY A 209 -6.37 9.62 -6.75
C GLY A 209 -7.06 8.56 -5.88
N ARG A 210 -8.00 8.98 -5.03
CA ARG A 210 -8.75 8.08 -4.13
C ARG A 210 -10.12 7.66 -4.67
N PHE A 211 -10.59 8.30 -5.74
CA PHE A 211 -11.91 8.07 -6.30
C PHE A 211 -11.85 7.06 -7.43
N VAL A 212 -12.79 6.13 -7.42
CA VAL A 212 -12.87 4.99 -8.31
C VAL A 212 -14.27 4.96 -8.94
N LEU A 213 -14.38 4.65 -10.24
CA LEU A 213 -15.68 4.44 -10.89
C LEU A 213 -16.33 3.18 -10.33
N LEU A 214 -17.51 3.31 -9.73
CA LEU A 214 -18.34 2.17 -9.35
C LEU A 214 -19.31 1.82 -10.49
N PRO A 215 -19.81 0.58 -10.54
CA PRO A 215 -20.87 0.21 -11.48
C PRO A 215 -22.07 1.16 -11.36
N GLY A 216 -22.42 1.81 -12.47
CA GLY A 216 -23.51 2.81 -12.53
C GLY A 216 -23.05 4.27 -12.48
N ASP A 217 -21.79 4.55 -12.15
CA ASP A 217 -21.25 5.90 -12.19
C ASP A 217 -21.04 6.38 -13.63
N LYS A 218 -21.32 7.66 -13.88
CA LYS A 218 -21.04 8.29 -15.19
C LYS A 218 -19.59 8.73 -15.25
N ALA A 219 -18.79 8.05 -16.05
CA ALA A 219 -17.45 8.51 -16.41
C ALA A 219 -17.53 9.76 -17.27
N SER A 220 -16.80 10.80 -16.90
CA SER A 220 -16.62 12.00 -17.75
C SER A 220 -15.22 12.03 -18.31
N THR A 221 -15.06 12.38 -19.59
CA THR A 221 -13.75 12.63 -20.17
C THR A 221 -13.26 14.01 -19.72
N VAL A 222 -12.24 14.02 -18.86
CA VAL A 222 -11.54 15.22 -18.45
C VAL A 222 -10.57 15.62 -19.56
N ARG A 223 -10.56 16.91 -19.92
CA ARG A 223 -9.59 17.50 -20.85
C ARG A 223 -9.02 18.77 -20.24
N LEU A 224 -7.70 18.79 -20.13
CA LEU A 224 -6.95 19.87 -19.51
C LEU A 224 -5.88 20.37 -20.48
N ARG A 225 -5.59 21.66 -20.42
CA ARG A 225 -4.46 22.27 -21.12
C ARG A 225 -3.49 22.82 -20.09
N PHE A 226 -2.26 22.34 -20.12
CA PHE A 226 -1.16 22.78 -19.28
C PHE A 226 -0.23 23.72 -20.06
N ALA A 227 0.25 24.76 -19.39
CA ALA A 227 1.20 25.70 -19.96
C ALA A 227 2.55 25.03 -20.26
N LYS A 228 3.21 25.46 -21.33
CA LYS A 228 4.58 25.01 -21.70
C LYS A 228 5.57 25.01 -20.53
N SER A 229 5.46 25.97 -19.59
CA SER A 229 6.36 26.11 -18.44
C SER A 229 6.35 24.93 -17.48
N VAL A 230 5.27 24.13 -17.44
CA VAL A 230 5.14 22.94 -16.59
C VAL A 230 5.09 21.64 -17.39
N ALA A 231 5.33 21.71 -18.71
CA ALA A 231 5.18 20.57 -19.62
C ALA A 231 6.08 19.39 -19.22
N ALA A 232 7.36 19.65 -18.90
CA ALA A 232 8.32 18.60 -18.51
C ALA A 232 7.84 17.82 -17.27
N TRP A 233 7.41 18.54 -16.22
CA TRP A 233 6.86 17.94 -15.00
C TRP A 233 5.66 17.03 -15.24
N LEU A 234 4.87 17.33 -16.29
CA LEU A 234 3.67 16.57 -16.62
C LEU A 234 3.99 15.32 -17.45
N THR A 235 4.95 15.40 -18.37
CA THR A 235 5.30 14.31 -19.30
C THR A 235 6.10 13.19 -18.65
N ASP A 236 6.82 13.48 -17.57
CA ASP A 236 7.68 12.51 -16.89
C ASP A 236 6.90 11.55 -15.97
N ARG A 237 5.56 11.67 -15.93
CA ARG A 237 4.70 10.94 -14.99
C ARG A 237 3.45 10.39 -15.66
N GLU A 238 3.08 9.20 -15.23
CA GLU A 238 1.76 8.63 -15.48
C GLU A 238 0.81 9.04 -14.35
N TRP A 239 -0.20 9.85 -14.68
CA TRP A 239 -1.22 10.34 -13.75
C TRP A 239 -2.49 9.48 -13.76
N HIS A 240 -2.77 8.83 -14.88
CA HIS A 240 -3.88 7.91 -15.05
C HIS A 240 -3.54 6.84 -16.11
N PRO A 241 -3.89 5.56 -15.91
CA PRO A 241 -3.56 4.47 -16.86
C PRO A 241 -4.04 4.70 -18.29
N GLN A 242 -5.19 5.37 -18.41
CA GLN A 242 -5.81 5.69 -19.70
C GLN A 242 -5.56 7.13 -20.15
N GLN A 243 -4.49 7.78 -19.65
CA GLN A 243 -4.17 9.15 -20.05
C GLN A 243 -3.68 9.23 -21.49
N LYS A 244 -4.08 10.29 -22.17
CA LYS A 244 -3.52 10.69 -23.46
C LYS A 244 -2.88 12.06 -23.31
N LEU A 245 -1.62 12.14 -23.67
CA LEU A 245 -0.82 13.36 -23.69
C LEU A 245 -0.56 13.77 -25.14
N THR A 246 -0.78 15.04 -25.45
CA THR A 246 -0.49 15.59 -26.78
C THR A 246 0.17 16.94 -26.62
N ARG A 247 1.33 17.11 -27.26
CA ARG A 247 2.02 18.40 -27.32
C ARG A 247 1.39 19.27 -28.40
N LEU A 248 1.00 20.48 -28.03
CA LEU A 248 0.40 21.46 -28.92
C LEU A 248 1.49 22.28 -29.63
N ALA A 249 1.15 22.91 -30.76
CA ALA A 249 2.10 23.67 -31.59
C ALA A 249 2.78 24.83 -30.82
N ASN A 250 2.08 25.43 -29.86
CA ASN A 250 2.61 26.50 -29.00
C ASN A 250 3.50 25.97 -27.85
N GLY A 251 3.69 24.66 -27.75
CA GLY A 251 4.45 23.98 -26.70
C GLY A 251 3.67 23.68 -25.42
N ASP A 252 2.38 24.05 -25.34
CA ASP A 252 1.48 23.60 -24.28
C ASP A 252 1.22 22.10 -24.39
N ILE A 253 0.67 21.52 -23.32
CA ILE A 253 0.32 20.11 -23.27
C ILE A 253 -1.19 19.95 -23.08
N ALA A 254 -1.83 19.18 -23.96
CA ALA A 254 -3.18 18.69 -23.76
C ALA A 254 -3.13 17.32 -23.08
N LEU A 255 -3.80 17.21 -21.93
CA LEU A 255 -3.97 15.97 -21.18
C LEU A 255 -5.45 15.58 -21.17
N SER A 256 -5.75 14.33 -21.48
CA SER A 256 -7.11 13.80 -21.35
C SER A 256 -7.15 12.42 -20.74
N PHE A 257 -8.14 12.16 -19.89
CA PHE A 257 -8.38 10.87 -19.24
C PHE A 257 -9.84 10.77 -18.80
N PRO A 258 -10.41 9.56 -18.68
CA PRO A 258 -11.70 9.38 -18.03
C PRO A 258 -11.57 9.50 -16.51
N ALA A 259 -12.57 10.06 -15.83
CA ALA A 259 -12.59 10.13 -14.38
C ALA A 259 -14.00 9.91 -13.79
N ALA A 260 -14.07 9.18 -12.68
CA ALA A 260 -15.18 9.22 -11.72
C ALA A 260 -14.96 10.37 -10.75
N GLY A 261 -15.99 11.15 -10.45
CA GLY A 261 -15.90 12.14 -9.37
C GLY A 261 -14.96 13.29 -9.71
N LEU A 262 -15.55 14.38 -10.22
CA LEU A 262 -14.81 15.57 -10.64
C LEU A 262 -14.16 16.34 -9.47
N GLN A 263 -14.48 15.99 -8.22
CA GLN A 263 -13.96 16.68 -7.03
C GLN A 263 -12.45 16.47 -6.81
N GLU A 264 -11.93 15.25 -6.95
CA GLU A 264 -10.49 15.03 -6.80
C GLU A 264 -9.71 15.62 -7.98
N VAL A 265 -10.29 15.54 -9.18
CA VAL A 265 -9.75 16.22 -10.36
C VAL A 265 -9.71 17.73 -10.13
N GLN A 266 -10.74 18.31 -9.52
CA GLN A 266 -10.77 19.73 -9.14
C GLN A 266 -9.64 20.06 -8.15
N HIS A 267 -9.48 19.32 -7.06
CA HIS A 267 -8.39 19.57 -6.11
C HIS A 267 -7.02 19.48 -6.78
N TRP A 268 -6.83 18.47 -7.64
CA TRP A 268 -5.59 18.32 -8.39
C TRP A 268 -5.36 19.49 -9.36
N VAL A 269 -6.37 19.91 -10.12
CA VAL A 269 -6.31 21.09 -11.00
C VAL A 269 -5.94 22.34 -10.19
N LEU A 270 -6.56 22.56 -9.04
CA LEU A 270 -6.28 23.72 -8.18
C LEU A 270 -4.84 23.74 -7.67
N SER A 271 -4.23 22.56 -7.41
CA SER A 271 -2.83 22.46 -6.99
C SER A 271 -1.82 22.97 -8.02
N TRP A 272 -2.19 22.96 -9.30
CA TRP A 272 -1.38 23.54 -10.39
C TRP A 272 -1.61 25.04 -10.60
N GLY A 273 -2.60 25.62 -9.93
CA GLY A 273 -2.95 27.04 -10.03
C GLY A 273 -3.16 27.49 -11.47
N ARG A 274 -2.53 28.61 -11.85
CA ARG A 274 -2.69 29.24 -13.17
C ARG A 274 -2.13 28.42 -14.35
N TYR A 275 -1.32 27.40 -14.09
CA TYR A 275 -0.63 26.65 -15.14
C TYR A 275 -1.50 25.60 -15.84
N VAL A 276 -2.72 25.37 -15.33
CA VAL A 276 -3.69 24.44 -15.92
C VAL A 276 -4.99 25.17 -16.26
N LYS A 277 -5.59 24.80 -17.39
CA LYS A 277 -6.92 25.25 -17.80
C LYS A 277 -7.82 24.04 -18.02
N VAL A 278 -8.96 24.02 -17.35
CA VAL A 278 -10.00 23.01 -17.62
C VAL A 278 -10.71 23.34 -18.92
N ILE A 279 -10.66 22.41 -19.87
CA ILE A 279 -11.35 22.49 -21.16
C ILE A 279 -12.68 21.75 -21.08
N ALA A 280 -12.70 20.54 -20.52
CA ALA A 280 -13.89 19.72 -20.31
C ALA A 280 -13.74 18.82 -19.07
N PRO A 281 -14.85 18.36 -18.45
CA PRO A 281 -16.25 18.72 -18.75
C PRO A 281 -16.63 20.12 -18.23
N ALA A 282 -17.76 20.65 -18.70
CA ALA A 282 -18.28 21.95 -18.28
C ALA A 282 -18.59 22.03 -16.77
N GLU A 283 -18.99 20.91 -16.18
CA GLU A 283 -19.19 20.77 -14.74
C GLU A 283 -17.89 21.01 -13.95
N LEU A 284 -16.80 20.34 -14.32
CA LEU A 284 -15.49 20.54 -13.68
C LEU A 284 -15.04 21.99 -13.80
N LYS A 285 -15.21 22.59 -14.98
CA LYS A 285 -14.87 24.00 -15.22
C LYS A 285 -15.66 24.93 -14.29
N ARG A 286 -16.97 24.70 -14.12
CA ARG A 286 -17.82 25.47 -13.19
C ARG A 286 -17.39 25.27 -11.74
N SER A 287 -17.11 24.04 -11.33
CA SER A 287 -16.66 23.71 -9.97
C SER A 287 -15.35 24.42 -9.62
N VAL A 288 -14.33 24.27 -10.48
CA VAL A 288 -13.02 24.94 -10.30
C VAL A 288 -13.18 26.47 -10.23
N ALA A 289 -14.00 27.06 -11.12
CA ALA A 289 -14.23 28.50 -11.09
C ALA A 289 -14.95 28.98 -9.82
N ALA A 290 -15.93 28.20 -9.32
CA ALA A 290 -16.61 28.50 -8.06
C ALA A 290 -15.64 28.46 -6.87
N GLU A 291 -14.79 27.43 -6.81
CA GLU A 291 -13.79 27.27 -5.75
C GLU A 291 -12.76 28.40 -5.76
N ILE A 292 -12.24 28.80 -6.93
CA ILE A 292 -11.30 29.92 -7.03
C ILE A 292 -11.94 31.22 -6.50
N ARG A 293 -13.23 31.45 -6.78
CA ARG A 293 -13.94 32.62 -6.23
C ARG A 293 -14.07 32.54 -4.71
N ALA A 294 -14.42 31.37 -4.18
CA ALA A 294 -14.51 31.16 -2.73
C ALA A 294 -13.16 31.35 -2.04
N MET A 295 -12.08 30.80 -2.60
CA MET A 295 -10.71 31.01 -2.12
C MET A 295 -10.34 32.50 -2.08
N ALA A 296 -10.66 33.24 -3.15
CA ALA A 296 -10.41 34.68 -3.20
C ALA A 296 -11.21 35.46 -2.15
N GLN A 297 -12.42 35.02 -1.80
CA GLN A 297 -13.21 35.60 -0.72
C GLN A 297 -12.60 35.30 0.66
N CYS A 298 -12.17 34.05 0.91
CA CYS A 298 -11.51 33.68 2.16
C CYS A 298 -10.25 34.50 2.41
N LEU A 299 -9.42 34.74 1.38
CA LEU A 299 -8.20 35.56 1.50
C LEU A 299 -8.48 37.04 1.83
N ARG A 300 -9.70 37.52 1.54
CA ARG A 300 -10.14 38.90 1.87
C ARG A 300 -10.76 39.00 3.26
N SER A 301 -11.11 37.88 3.89
CA SER A 301 -11.69 37.86 5.23
C SER A 301 -10.64 38.21 6.30
N LYS A 302 -11.09 38.81 7.42
CA LYS A 302 -10.20 39.21 8.53
C LYS A 302 -9.35 38.01 9.01
N PRO A 303 -8.07 38.22 9.32
CA PRO A 303 -7.22 37.16 9.87
C PRO A 303 -7.83 36.59 11.16
N LEU A 304 -7.66 35.28 11.36
CA LEU A 304 -8.05 34.59 12.59
C LEU A 304 -7.36 35.29 13.77
N ALA A 305 -8.15 35.84 14.68
CA ALA A 305 -7.64 36.23 15.98
C ALA A 305 -7.15 34.96 16.70
N PRO A 306 -5.98 34.97 17.32
CA PRO A 306 -5.54 33.82 18.11
C PRO A 306 -6.60 33.55 19.20
N ALA A 307 -6.96 32.27 19.37
CA ALA A 307 -7.79 31.88 20.49
C ALA A 307 -7.04 32.21 21.79
N ALA A 308 -7.71 32.93 22.69
CA ALA A 308 -7.20 33.27 24.02
C ALA A 308 -7.09 32.03 24.91
#